data_AF-A0A3M0H993-F1
#
_entry.id   AF-A0A3M0H993-F1
#
_cell.length_a   1.000
_cell.length_b   1.000
_cell.length_c   1.000
_cell.angle_alpha   90.00
_cell.angle_beta   90.00
_cell.angle_gamma   90.00
#
_symmetry.space_group_name_H-M   'P 1'
#
loop_
_entity.id
_entity.type
_entity.pdbx_description
1 polymer ?
#
loop_
_entity_poly.entity_id
_entity_poly.type
_entity_poly.pdbx_seq_one_letter_code
_entity_poly.pdbx_strand_id
1 'polypeptide(L)' 'MPQNSKGKRKALRARAPEEIIPTIERMAREAGCSSVSQYLSDMLCLVAERPDLVRELNQEVLPLSA' A
#
# COMPACT_ATOMS: atom_id res chain seq x y z
N MET A 1 -17.93 -3.86 -11.12
CA MET A 1 -17.51 -2.51 -11.55
C MET A 1 -16.06 -2.59 -12.01
N PRO A 2 -15.65 -1.96 -13.12
CA PRO A 2 -14.25 -1.95 -13.51
C PRO A 2 -13.42 -1.20 -12.46
N GLN A 3 -12.38 -1.83 -11.93
CA GLN A 3 -11.46 -1.19 -10.99
C GLN A 3 -10.66 -0.13 -11.76
N ASN A 4 -10.70 1.12 -11.33
CA ASN A 4 -9.90 2.18 -11.95
C ASN A 4 -8.42 1.77 -11.98
N SER A 5 -7.81 1.90 -13.16
CA SER A 5 -6.41 1.55 -13.35
C SER A 5 -5.54 2.34 -12.39
N LYS A 6 -4.70 1.62 -11.66
CA LYS A 6 -3.79 2.16 -10.65
C LYS A 6 -2.47 2.71 -11.26
N GLY A 7 -2.43 2.89 -12.59
CA GLY A 7 -1.29 3.37 -13.36
C GLY A 7 -0.40 2.26 -13.91
N LYS A 8 0.71 2.64 -14.55
CA LYS A 8 1.70 1.70 -15.10
C LYS A 8 2.42 0.99 -13.94
N ARG A 9 2.23 -0.32 -13.80
CA ARG A 9 2.84 -1.15 -12.74
C ARG A 9 3.29 -2.50 -13.30
N LYS A 10 4.32 -3.08 -12.69
CA LYS A 10 4.73 -4.46 -12.92
C LYS A 10 4.47 -5.26 -11.65
N ALA A 11 3.91 -6.45 -11.79
CA ALA A 11 3.71 -7.35 -10.66
C ALA A 11 5.07 -7.85 -10.16
N LEU A 12 5.35 -7.64 -8.87
CA LEU A 12 6.46 -8.25 -8.15
C LEU A 12 5.91 -9.43 -7.35
N ARG A 13 6.50 -10.63 -7.54
CA ARG A 13 6.12 -11.83 -6.78
C ARG A 13 7.22 -12.12 -5.77
N ALA A 14 6.85 -12.16 -4.49
CA ALA A 14 7.73 -12.56 -3.40
C ALA A 14 7.04 -13.66 -2.57
N ARG A 15 7.83 -14.54 -1.95
CA ARG A 15 7.35 -15.54 -0.99
C ARG A 15 7.78 -15.10 0.40
N ALA A 16 6.81 -14.90 1.28
CA ALA A 16 7.03 -14.61 2.69
C ALA A 16 6.81 -15.90 3.51
N PRO A 17 7.50 -16.07 4.67
CA PRO A 17 7.14 -17.09 5.65
C PRO A 17 5.67 -16.98 6.05
N GLU A 18 4.99 -18.11 6.23
CA GLU A 18 3.56 -18.14 6.55
C GLU A 18 3.26 -17.49 7.91
N GLU A 19 4.21 -17.59 8.84
CA GLU A 19 4.11 -17.08 10.21
C GLU A 19 3.96 -15.56 10.26
N ILE A 20 4.46 -14.85 9.25
CA ILE A 20 4.38 -13.38 9.22
C ILE A 20 3.14 -12.86 8.50
N ILE A 21 2.41 -13.70 7.76
CA ILE A 21 1.23 -13.27 6.98
C ILE A 21 0.15 -12.63 7.87
N PRO A 22 -0.24 -13.21 9.03
CA PRO A 22 -1.25 -12.58 9.90
C PRO A 22 -0.79 -11.21 10.44
N THR A 23 0.52 -11.05 10.66
CA THR A 23 1.09 -9.77 11.11
C THR A 23 0.99 -8.72 10.02
N ILE A 24 1.30 -9.08 8.76
CA ILE A 24 1.19 -8.17 7.62
C ILE A 24 -0.28 -7.76 7.39
N GLU A 25 -1.21 -8.70 7.46
CA GLU A 25 -2.65 -8.43 7.33
C GLU A 25 -3.14 -7.45 8.41
N ARG A 26 -2.71 -7.65 9.66
CA ARG A 26 -3.01 -6.74 10.77
C ARG A 26 -2.46 -5.34 10.50
N MET A 27 -1.19 -5.23 10.10
CA MET A 27 -0.54 -3.94 9.80
C MET A 27 -1.22 -3.21 8.64
N ALA A 28 -1.60 -3.92 7.58
CA ALA A 28 -2.33 -3.33 6.46
C ALA A 28 -3.70 -2.76 6.88
N ARG A 29 -4.42 -3.47 7.75
CA ARG A 29 -5.69 -3.02 8.31
C ARG A 29 -5.52 -1.82 9.24
N GLU A 30 -4.55 -1.87 10.13
CA GLU A 30 -4.24 -0.76 11.07
C GLU A 30 -3.84 0.52 10.33
N ALA A 31 -3.15 0.38 9.19
CA ALA A 31 -2.81 1.50 8.31
C ALA A 31 -3.97 1.97 7.41
N GLY A 32 -5.15 1.34 7.49
CA GLY A 32 -6.32 1.72 6.68
C GLY A 32 -6.19 1.41 5.18
N CYS A 33 -5.26 0.53 4.78
CA CYS A 33 -5.09 0.18 3.38
C CYS A 33 -6.22 -0.71 2.86
N SER A 34 -6.58 -0.54 1.59
CA SER A 34 -7.65 -1.28 0.92
C SER A 34 -7.33 -2.77 0.73
N SER A 35 -6.04 -3.13 0.73
CA SER A 35 -5.57 -4.51 0.58
C SER A 35 -4.12 -4.67 1.03
N VAL A 36 -3.74 -5.89 1.41
CA VAL A 36 -2.34 -6.26 1.70
C VAL A 36 -1.41 -5.94 0.54
N SER A 37 -1.83 -6.21 -0.70
CA SER A 37 -1.03 -5.92 -1.89
C SER A 37 -0.76 -4.43 -2.07
N GLN A 38 -1.72 -3.56 -1.72
CA GLN A 38 -1.51 -2.12 -1.79
C GLN A 38 -0.63 -1.63 -0.64
N TYR A 39 -0.82 -2.16 0.57
CA TYR A 39 0.07 -1.91 1.71
C TYR A 39 1.53 -2.24 1.39
N LEU A 40 1.80 -3.44 0.86
CA LEU A 40 3.15 -3.84 0.47
C LEU A 40 3.70 -2.99 -0.68
N SER A 41 2.87 -2.63 -1.66
CA SER A 41 3.27 -1.74 -2.75
C SER A 41 3.71 -0.37 -2.23
N ASP A 42 2.96 0.20 -1.30
CA ASP A 42 3.26 1.51 -0.70
C ASP A 42 4.49 1.44 0.21
N MET A 43 4.62 0.37 1.00
CA MET A 43 5.81 0.12 1.81
C MET A 43 7.07 0.03 0.93
N LEU A 44 7.01 -0.65 -0.22
CA LEU A 44 8.12 -0.70 -1.17
C LEU A 44 8.47 0.69 -1.73
N CYS A 45 7.48 1.54 -1.99
CA CYS A 45 7.73 2.93 -2.41
C CYS A 45 8.45 3.73 -1.33
N LEU A 46 8.07 3.57 -0.05
CA LEU A 46 8.73 4.23 1.08
C LEU A 46 10.17 3.72 1.26
N VAL A 47 10.40 2.41 1.19
CA VAL A 47 11.73 1.79 1.27
C VAL A 47 12.63 2.25 0.10
N ALA A 48 12.04 2.46 -1.08
CA ALA A 48 12.74 2.98 -2.25
C ALA A 48 12.89 4.52 -2.26
N GLU A 49 12.58 5.20 -1.16
CA GLU A 49 12.65 6.66 -1.02
C GLU A 49 11.82 7.42 -2.07
N ARG A 50 10.68 6.85 -2.47
CA ARG A 50 9.73 7.42 -3.43
C ARG A 50 8.33 7.61 -2.81
N PRO A 51 8.19 8.48 -1.78
CA PRO A 51 6.91 8.74 -1.14
C PRO A 51 5.87 9.34 -2.09
N ASP A 52 6.31 9.99 -3.18
CA ASP A 52 5.46 10.54 -4.24
C ASP A 52 4.64 9.47 -5.00
N LEU A 53 5.05 8.20 -4.93
CA LEU A 53 4.36 7.08 -5.57
C LEU A 53 3.40 6.35 -4.63
N VAL A 54 3.41 6.68 -3.33
CA VAL A 54 2.54 6.09 -2.30
C VAL A 54 1.11 6.56 -2.52
N ARG A 55 0.13 5.70 -2.21
CA ARG A 55 -1.29 6.00 -2.49
C ARG A 55 -2.21 5.95 -1.30
N GLU A 56 -1.93 5.07 -0.36
CA GLU A 56 -2.80 4.82 0.80
C GLU A 56 -2.03 5.00 2.10
N LEU A 57 -0.75 4.61 2.17
CA LEU A 57 0.06 4.87 3.36
C LEU A 57 0.37 6.36 3.54
N ASN A 58 0.37 6.81 4.79
CA ASN A 58 0.84 8.13 5.21
C ASN A 58 0.32 9.29 4.35
N GLN A 59 -0.89 9.17 3.81
CA GLN A 59 -1.50 10.27 3.07
C GLN A 59 -1.77 11.41 4.05
N GLU A 60 -1.08 12.52 3.86
CA GLU A 60 -1.44 13.77 4.54
C GLU A 60 -2.84 14.16 4.07
N VAL A 61 -3.78 14.23 5.01
CA VAL A 61 -5.15 14.66 4.72
C VAL A 61 -5.07 16.13 4.29
N LEU A 62 -5.31 16.41 3.01
CA LEU A 62 -5.47 17.79 2.56
C LEU A 62 -6.64 18.39 3.36
N PRO A 63 -6.45 19.50 4.08
CA PRO A 63 -7.57 20.17 4.73
C PRO A 63 -8.58 20.53 3.63
N LEU A 64 -9.82 20.08 3.81
CA LEU A 64 -10.92 20.52 2.96
C LEU A 64 -11.01 22.03 3.14
N SER A 65 -10.58 22.79 2.13
CA SER A 65 -10.79 24.23 2.08
C SER A 65 -12.29 24.50 2.25
N ALA A 66 -12.62 25.26 3.31
CA ALA A 66 -13.97 25.70 3.65
C ALA A 66 -14.54 26.70 2.63
#